data_AF-A0A068S4Q5-F1
#
_entry.id   AF-A0A068S4Q5-F1
#
_cell.length_a   1.000
_cell.length_b   1.000
_cell.length_c   1.000
_cell.angle_alpha   90.00
_cell.angle_beta   90.00
_cell.angle_gamma   90.00
#
_symmetry.space_group_name_H-M   'P 1'
#
loop_
_entity.id
_entity.type
_entity.pdbx_description
1 polymer ?
#
loop_
_entity_poly.entity_id
_entity_poly.type
_entity_poly.pdbx_seq_one_letter_code
_entity_poly.pdbx_strand_id
1 'polypeptide(L)'
;MALSKSQRWYLCDPQNEVDEDSIVSLIEQCKGARIKVTVHLSIGDIEKVTHLVMHTQKNKLVPRTQAYMKALLCKKWIASTTLGLSDSIQQGEFQSEVEHEVAGDTISGISLAPTRARTSAKPKLLQGLTICFYGAFNLRASKQAHA
;
A
#
# COMPACT_ATOMS: atom_id res chain seq x y z
N MET A 1 9.87 27.25 -11.93
CA MET A 1 9.28 25.97 -12.38
C MET A 1 9.18 25.05 -11.18
N ALA A 2 7.98 24.80 -10.65
CA ALA A 2 7.82 23.74 -9.66
C ALA A 2 7.99 22.40 -10.38
N LEU A 3 8.97 21.60 -9.97
CA LEU A 3 9.11 20.22 -10.41
C LEU A 3 7.77 19.53 -10.17
N SER A 4 7.14 18.99 -11.21
CA SER A 4 5.95 18.17 -11.01
C SER A 4 6.37 16.98 -10.16
N LYS A 5 5.82 16.90 -8.94
CA LYS A 5 5.98 15.70 -8.14
C LYS A 5 5.30 14.58 -8.93
N SER A 6 5.94 13.41 -8.98
CA SER A 6 5.36 12.23 -9.62
C SER A 6 5.35 11.08 -8.63
N GLN A 7 4.22 10.40 -8.55
CA GLN A 7 4.05 9.22 -7.71
C GLN A 7 3.65 8.02 -8.58
N ARG A 8 4.22 6.86 -8.24
CA ARG A 8 3.88 5.55 -8.82
C ARG A 8 3.14 4.75 -7.77
N TRP A 9 1.94 4.31 -8.07
CA TRP A 9 1.03 3.68 -7.13
C TRP A 9 0.74 2.25 -7.54
N TYR A 10 0.66 1.36 -6.56
CA TYR A 10 0.08 0.03 -6.73
C TYR A 10 -1.20 -0.01 -5.91
N LEU A 11 -2.34 -0.19 -6.58
CA LEU A 11 -3.64 -0.28 -5.93
C LEU A 11 -3.89 -1.73 -5.54
N CYS A 12 -4.23 -1.97 -4.27
CA CYS A 12 -4.54 -3.29 -3.75
C CYS A 12 -5.80 -3.20 -2.89
N ASP A 13 -6.91 -3.67 -3.43
CA ASP A 13 -8.12 -3.96 -2.67
C ASP A 13 -8.25 -5.51 -2.58
N PRO A 14 -8.11 -6.10 -1.39
CA PRO A 14 -8.29 -7.53 -1.21
C PRO A 14 -9.76 -7.94 -0.98
N GLN A 15 -10.67 -6.97 -0.76
CA GLN A 15 -12.08 -7.23 -0.51
C GLN A 15 -12.92 -7.07 -1.79
N ASN A 16 -12.50 -6.18 -2.68
CA ASN A 16 -13.03 -6.07 -4.03
C ASN A 16 -11.88 -6.28 -4.99
N GLU A 17 -12.05 -7.07 -6.06
CA GLU A 17 -11.09 -6.98 -7.17
C GLU A 17 -10.96 -5.52 -7.57
N VAL A 18 -9.73 -5.03 -7.70
CA VAL A 18 -9.52 -3.62 -8.07
C VAL A 18 -10.05 -3.46 -9.48
N ASP A 19 -11.22 -2.84 -9.60
CA ASP A 19 -11.89 -2.61 -10.87
C ASP A 19 -11.03 -1.71 -11.76
N GLU A 20 -10.58 -2.24 -12.90
CA GLU A 20 -9.75 -1.51 -13.85
C GLU A 20 -10.44 -0.22 -14.34
N ASP A 21 -11.76 -0.21 -14.47
CA ASP A 21 -12.53 0.95 -14.93
C ASP A 21 -12.45 2.10 -13.92
N SER A 22 -12.56 1.78 -12.62
CA SER A 22 -12.35 2.73 -11.53
C SER A 22 -10.94 3.33 -11.54
N ILE A 23 -9.93 2.54 -11.89
CA ILE A 23 -8.54 3.00 -11.99
C ILE A 23 -8.33 3.89 -13.20
N VAL A 24 -8.89 3.50 -14.36
CA VAL A 24 -8.85 4.31 -15.58
C VAL A 24 -9.51 5.65 -15.31
N SER A 25 -10.70 5.67 -14.70
CA SER A 25 -11.40 6.89 -14.28
C SER A 25 -10.54 7.77 -13.39
N LEU A 26 -9.86 7.21 -12.38
CA LEU A 26 -8.90 7.94 -11.53
C LEU A 26 -7.72 8.54 -12.33
N ILE A 27 -7.15 7.79 -13.27
CA ILE A 27 -6.07 8.26 -14.15
C ILE A 27 -6.56 9.38 -15.06
N GLU A 28 -7.79 9.29 -15.57
CA GLU A 28 -8.38 10.31 -16.43
C GLU A 28 -8.67 11.60 -15.67
N GLN A 29 -9.12 11.51 -14.42
CA GLN A 29 -9.26 12.67 -13.54
C GLN A 29 -7.91 13.36 -13.25
N CYS A 30 -6.79 12.65 -13.38
CA CYS A 30 -5.46 13.24 -13.29
C CYS A 30 -5.01 13.97 -14.57
N LYS A 31 -5.68 13.79 -15.73
CA LYS A 31 -5.31 14.45 -17.00
C LYS A 31 -5.65 15.94 -16.92
N GLY A 32 -4.67 16.75 -16.48
CA GLY A 32 -4.81 18.22 -16.34
C GLY A 32 -4.43 18.74 -14.96
N ALA A 33 -4.26 17.86 -13.98
CA ALA A 33 -3.75 18.20 -12.67
C ALA A 33 -2.24 18.50 -12.72
N ARG A 34 -1.72 19.28 -11.76
CA ARG A 34 -0.27 19.54 -11.63
C ARG A 34 0.51 18.34 -11.08
N ILE A 35 -0.16 17.22 -10.88
CA ILE A 35 0.38 15.96 -10.35
C ILE A 35 0.43 14.90 -11.44
N LYS A 36 1.49 14.08 -11.42
CA LYS A 36 1.63 12.92 -12.32
C LYS A 36 1.55 11.63 -11.53
N VAL A 37 0.48 10.88 -11.75
CA VAL A 37 0.28 9.55 -11.15
C VAL A 37 0.47 8.47 -12.21
N THR A 38 1.15 7.39 -11.85
CA THR A 38 1.24 6.17 -12.67
C THR A 38 0.77 5.00 -11.83
N VAL A 39 -0.24 4.28 -12.30
CA VAL A 39 -0.81 3.15 -11.58
C VAL A 39 -0.26 1.84 -12.14
N HIS A 40 0.09 0.93 -11.24
CA HIS A 40 0.49 -0.44 -11.50
C HIS A 40 -0.55 -1.38 -10.94
N LEU A 41 -0.81 -2.47 -11.65
CA LEU A 41 -1.83 -3.48 -11.29
C LEU A 41 -1.22 -4.83 -10.91
N SER A 42 0.09 -5.01 -11.11
CA SER A 42 0.80 -6.23 -10.74
C SER A 42 1.58 -6.06 -9.43
N ILE A 43 1.41 -7.01 -8.52
CA ILE A 43 2.23 -7.11 -7.29
C ILE A 43 3.72 -7.27 -7.59
N GLY A 44 4.08 -7.77 -8.78
CA GLY A 44 5.46 -7.87 -9.24
C GLY A 44 6.15 -6.51 -9.40
N ASP A 45 5.36 -5.45 -9.58
CA ASP A 45 5.87 -4.09 -9.72
C ASP A 45 6.02 -3.35 -8.37
N ILE A 46 5.77 -4.01 -7.23
CA ILE A 46 5.83 -3.37 -5.91
C ILE A 46 7.18 -2.67 -5.65
N GLU A 47 8.27 -3.15 -6.25
CA GLU A 47 9.59 -2.52 -6.14
C GLU A 47 9.69 -1.22 -6.95
N LYS A 48 8.99 -1.15 -8.07
CA LYS A 48 8.95 0.00 -9.00
C LYS A 48 8.02 1.10 -8.52
N VAL A 49 7.07 0.80 -7.64
CA VAL A 49 6.15 1.80 -7.09
C VAL A 49 6.75 2.57 -5.91
N THR A 50 6.14 3.71 -5.63
CA THR A 50 6.44 4.56 -4.47
C THR A 50 5.43 4.35 -3.34
N HIS A 51 4.18 4.02 -3.70
CA HIS A 51 3.08 3.81 -2.76
C HIS A 51 2.38 2.49 -3.05
N LEU A 52 2.05 1.79 -1.98
CA LEU A 52 0.94 0.85 -1.95
C LEU A 52 -0.29 1.63 -1.47
N VAL A 53 -1.38 1.48 -2.18
CA VAL A 53 -2.64 2.14 -1.84
C VAL A 53 -3.67 1.05 -1.56
N MET A 54 -4.33 1.13 -0.40
CA MET A 54 -5.29 0.12 0.04
C MET A 54 -6.55 0.75 0.59
N HIS A 55 -7.67 0.04 0.46
CA HIS A 55 -8.89 0.42 1.16
C HIS A 55 -8.71 0.24 2.67
N THR A 56 -8.94 1.31 3.43
CA THR A 56 -8.87 1.29 4.89
C THR A 56 -10.23 1.07 5.51
N GLN A 57 -10.26 0.22 6.53
CA GLN A 57 -11.39 0.07 7.45
C GLN A 57 -11.30 1.10 8.59
N LYS A 58 -12.12 0.92 9.62
CA LYS A 58 -12.12 1.74 10.84
C LYS A 58 -10.70 1.91 11.40
N ASN A 59 -10.39 3.12 11.88
CA ASN A 59 -9.10 3.48 12.47
C ASN A 59 -7.88 3.36 11.53
N LYS A 60 -8.06 3.53 10.21
CA LYS A 60 -6.99 3.43 9.20
C LYS A 60 -6.27 2.08 9.20
N LEU A 61 -6.99 1.00 9.47
CA LEU A 61 -6.47 -0.37 9.43
C LEU A 61 -6.77 -1.02 8.07
N VAL A 62 -5.86 -1.88 7.60
CA VAL A 62 -6.03 -2.62 6.33
C VAL A 62 -5.96 -4.13 6.54
N PRO A 63 -6.60 -4.95 5.69
CA PRO A 63 -6.35 -6.39 5.71
C PRO A 63 -4.88 -6.71 5.42
N ARG A 64 -4.32 -7.71 6.10
CA ARG A 64 -2.95 -8.16 5.83
C ARG A 64 -2.93 -8.95 4.52
N THR A 65 -2.26 -8.41 3.51
CA THR A 65 -2.05 -9.05 2.20
C THR A 65 -0.57 -9.27 1.91
N GLN A 66 -0.26 -10.09 0.90
CA GLN A 66 1.12 -10.20 0.41
C GLN A 66 1.66 -8.84 -0.06
N ALA A 67 0.82 -8.00 -0.68
CA ALA A 67 1.19 -6.65 -1.11
C ALA A 67 1.55 -5.75 0.08
N TYR A 68 0.73 -5.75 1.13
CA TYR A 68 1.01 -5.03 2.38
C TYR A 68 2.35 -5.46 2.99
N MET A 69 2.57 -6.77 3.12
CA MET A 69 3.83 -7.30 3.67
C MET A 69 5.04 -6.92 2.80
N LYS A 70 4.94 -7.02 1.47
CA LYS A 70 6.02 -6.61 0.56
C LYS A 70 6.28 -5.10 0.63
N ALA A 71 5.25 -4.27 0.68
CA ALA A 71 5.39 -2.82 0.79
C ALA A 71 6.13 -2.40 2.07
N LEU A 72 5.83 -3.05 3.20
CA LEU A 72 6.58 -2.87 4.45
C LEU A 72 8.06 -3.20 4.27
N LEU A 73 8.38 -4.36 3.69
CA LEU A 73 9.77 -4.79 3.46
C LEU A 73 10.53 -3.86 2.53
N CYS A 74 9.85 -3.34 1.51
CA CYS A 74 10.39 -2.40 0.55
C CYS A 74 10.33 -0.94 1.02
N LYS A 75 9.92 -0.68 2.28
CA LYS A 75 9.82 0.65 2.88
C LYS A 75 8.98 1.65 2.07
N LYS A 76 7.94 1.15 1.40
CA LYS A 76 7.03 1.98 0.60
C LYS A 76 6.08 2.76 1.51
N TRP A 77 5.53 3.84 0.99
CA TRP A 77 4.35 4.45 1.60
C TRP A 77 3.17 3.48 1.49
N ILE A 78 2.39 3.35 2.55
CA ILE A 78 1.16 2.57 2.57
C ILE A 78 0.03 3.51 2.93
N ALA A 79 -0.76 3.91 1.94
CA ALA A 79 -1.75 4.96 2.05
C ALA A 79 -3.17 4.44 1.83
N SER A 80 -4.15 5.14 2.41
CA SER A 80 -5.57 4.87 2.20
C SER A 80 -6.05 5.34 0.82
N THR A 81 -6.79 4.48 0.11
CA THR A 81 -7.48 4.86 -1.15
C THR A 81 -8.51 5.97 -0.93
N THR A 82 -9.26 5.89 0.17
CA THR A 82 -10.45 6.72 0.41
C THR A 82 -10.16 8.15 0.85
N LEU A 83 -8.93 8.44 1.30
CA LEU A 83 -8.59 9.76 1.85
C LEU A 83 -7.45 10.45 1.10
N GLY A 84 -6.44 9.72 0.59
CA GLY A 84 -5.28 10.38 -0.01
C GLY A 84 -5.38 10.66 -1.51
N LEU A 85 -5.95 9.73 -2.27
CA LEU A 85 -6.02 9.82 -3.74
C LEU A 85 -7.07 10.80 -4.20
N SER A 86 -8.31 10.56 -3.79
CA SER A 86 -9.46 11.35 -4.23
C SER A 86 -9.25 12.82 -3.91
N ASP A 87 -8.76 13.14 -2.71
CA ASP A 87 -8.48 14.51 -2.28
C ASP A 87 -7.33 15.14 -3.08
N SER A 88 -6.25 14.38 -3.35
CA SER A 88 -5.14 14.87 -4.16
C SER A 88 -5.56 15.15 -5.61
N ILE A 89 -6.40 14.28 -6.16
CA ILE A 89 -6.91 14.40 -7.53
C ILE A 89 -7.87 15.59 -7.62
N GLN A 90 -8.80 15.71 -6.68
CA GLN A 90 -9.79 16.80 -6.65
C GLN A 90 -9.12 18.16 -6.47
N GLN A 91 -8.08 18.27 -5.65
CA GLN A 91 -7.35 19.52 -5.44
C GLN A 91 -6.27 19.78 -6.50
N GLY A 92 -5.95 18.80 -7.34
CA GLY A 92 -4.92 18.90 -8.36
C GLY A 92 -3.48 18.98 -7.82
N GLU A 93 -3.29 18.69 -6.53
CA GLU A 93 -2.03 18.74 -5.79
C GLU A 93 -1.95 17.57 -4.80
N PHE A 94 -0.75 16.99 -4.61
CA PHE A 94 -0.58 15.88 -3.67
C PHE A 94 -0.80 16.33 -2.24
N GLN A 95 -1.73 15.68 -1.56
CA GLN A 95 -1.90 15.78 -0.12
C GLN A 95 -0.74 15.14 0.63
N SER A 96 -0.59 15.49 1.90
CA SER A 96 0.46 14.93 2.77
C SER A 96 0.32 13.42 2.92
N GLU A 97 1.35 12.65 2.56
CA GLU A 97 1.32 11.20 2.71
C GLU A 97 1.20 10.76 4.18
N VAL A 98 1.71 11.57 5.11
CA VAL A 98 1.69 11.30 6.56
C VAL A 98 0.26 11.24 7.08
N GLU A 99 -0.61 12.13 6.61
CA GLU A 99 -2.01 12.18 7.04
C GLU A 99 -2.81 10.98 6.53
N HIS A 100 -2.36 10.40 5.43
CA HIS A 100 -3.03 9.30 4.72
C HIS A 100 -2.39 7.93 4.99
N GLU A 101 -1.29 7.89 5.77
CA GLU A 101 -0.57 6.67 6.08
C GLU A 101 -1.44 5.74 6.96
N VAL A 102 -1.43 4.47 6.58
CA VAL A 102 -2.13 3.39 7.29
C VAL A 102 -1.53 3.21 8.69
N ALA A 103 -2.40 3.01 9.68
CA ALA A 103 -1.99 2.87 11.08
C ALA A 103 -1.50 1.45 11.43
N GLY A 104 -1.89 0.46 10.63
CA GLY A 104 -1.52 -0.94 10.78
C GLY A 104 -2.47 -1.86 10.04
N ASP A 105 -2.46 -3.15 10.40
CA ASP A 105 -3.31 -4.16 9.77
C ASP A 105 -4.37 -4.71 10.73
N THR A 106 -5.39 -5.38 10.20
CA THR A 106 -6.51 -5.91 10.99
C THR A 106 -6.12 -7.04 11.94
N ILE A 107 -4.94 -7.64 11.80
CA ILE A 107 -4.44 -8.71 12.67
C ILE A 107 -3.65 -8.12 13.84
N SER A 108 -2.75 -7.18 13.57
CA SER A 108 -1.89 -6.56 14.59
C SER A 108 -2.43 -5.25 15.16
N GLY A 109 -3.53 -4.71 14.63
CA GLY A 109 -4.12 -3.45 15.04
C GLY A 109 -3.23 -2.24 14.72
N ILE A 110 -3.41 -1.16 15.49
CA ILE A 110 -2.61 0.06 15.38
C ILE A 110 -1.19 -0.24 15.85
N SER A 111 -0.26 -0.32 14.91
CA SER A 111 1.14 -0.71 15.16
C SER A 111 2.16 0.28 14.64
N LEU A 112 1.72 1.23 13.80
CA LEU A 112 2.56 2.17 13.06
C LEU A 112 3.66 1.45 12.26
N ALA A 113 3.42 0.19 11.88
CA ALA A 113 4.37 -0.61 11.13
C ALA A 113 4.80 0.05 9.81
N PRO A 114 3.92 0.69 9.01
CA PRO A 114 4.33 1.41 7.80
C PRO A 114 5.33 2.54 8.09
N THR A 115 4.99 3.44 9.02
CA THR A 115 5.84 4.55 9.41
C THR A 115 7.19 4.05 9.95
N ARG A 116 7.18 3.02 10.81
CA ARG A 116 8.41 2.42 11.37
C ARG A 116 9.27 1.77 10.29
N ALA A 117 8.67 1.04 9.35
CA ALA A 117 9.40 0.40 8.27
C ALA A 117 10.11 1.44 7.39
N ARG A 118 9.41 2.53 7.06
CA ARG A 118 9.92 3.63 6.23
C ARG A 118 11.02 4.45 6.90
N THR A 119 10.79 4.85 8.15
CA THR A 119 11.69 5.79 8.88
C THR A 119 12.83 5.11 9.61
N SER A 120 12.76 3.79 9.85
CA SER A 120 13.80 3.08 10.57
C SER A 120 15.12 3.07 9.80
N ALA A 121 16.13 3.70 10.40
CA ALA A 121 17.54 3.58 10.01
C ALA A 121 18.18 2.26 10.47
N LYS A 122 17.46 1.44 11.26
CA LYS A 122 17.97 0.15 11.73
C LYS A 122 18.19 -0.81 10.55
N PRO A 123 19.15 -1.74 10.69
CA PRO A 123 19.30 -2.91 9.82
C PRO A 123 17.97 -3.63 9.55
N LYS A 124 17.88 -4.36 8.44
CA LYS A 124 16.71 -5.20 8.17
C LYS A 124 16.55 -6.21 9.31
N LEU A 125 15.31 -6.47 9.75
CA LEU A 125 15.02 -7.30 10.93
C LEU A 125 15.70 -8.68 10.88
N LEU A 126 15.81 -9.26 9.70
CA LEU A 126 16.35 -10.60 9.46
C LEU A 126 17.77 -10.57 8.87
N GLN A 127 18.46 -9.43 8.96
CA GLN A 127 19.82 -9.31 8.44
C GLN A 127 20.77 -10.25 9.18
N GLY A 128 21.54 -11.04 8.43
CA GLY A 128 22.49 -12.01 8.99
C GLY A 128 21.90 -13.38 9.32
N LEU A 129 20.60 -13.59 9.08
CA LEU A 129 19.96 -14.90 9.26
C LEU A 129 19.88 -15.67 7.95
N THR A 130 20.18 -16.97 8.01
CA THR A 130 19.86 -17.93 6.95
C THR A 130 18.56 -18.62 7.31
N ILE A 131 17.52 -18.45 6.48
CA ILE A 131 16.19 -18.98 6.74
C ILE A 131 15.86 -20.03 5.69
N CYS A 132 15.50 -21.24 6.13
CA CYS A 132 15.00 -22.31 5.27
C CYS A 132 13.48 -22.44 5.44
N PHE A 133 12.72 -22.18 4.39
CA PHE A 133 11.29 -22.44 4.33
C PHE A 133 11.06 -23.89 3.89
N TYR A 134 10.95 -24.80 4.86
CA TYR A 134 10.82 -26.24 4.60
C TYR A 134 9.35 -26.70 4.69
N GLY A 135 8.89 -27.43 3.67
CA GLY A 135 7.53 -27.97 3.59
C GLY A 135 6.58 -27.19 2.66
N ALA A 136 5.31 -27.59 2.65
CA ALA A 136 4.27 -26.97 1.82
C ALA A 136 3.62 -25.78 2.54
N PHE A 137 3.38 -24.69 1.81
CA PHE A 137 2.72 -23.49 2.31
C PHE A 137 1.37 -23.30 1.60
N ASN A 138 0.34 -22.91 2.35
CA ASN A 138 -0.96 -22.54 1.82
C ASN A 138 -1.25 -21.04 2.09
N LEU A 139 -1.97 -20.39 1.17
CA LEU A 139 -2.35 -18.98 1.33
C LEU A 139 -3.48 -18.77 2.36
N ARG A 140 -4.27 -19.80 2.64
CA ARG A 140 -5.39 -19.72 3.59
C ARG A 140 -4.89 -20.13 4.97
N ALA A 141 -5.03 -19.25 5.96
CA ALA A 141 -5.26 -19.72 7.32
C ALA A 141 -6.51 -20.60 7.26
N SER A 142 -6.34 -21.92 7.28
CA SER A 142 -7.46 -22.83 7.51
C SER A 142 -8.16 -22.33 8.76
N LYS A 143 -9.43 -21.92 8.65
CA LYS A 143 -10.31 -21.90 9.82
C LYS A 143 -10.12 -23.27 10.46
N GLN A 144 -9.53 -23.33 11.65
CA GLN A 144 -9.49 -24.56 12.41
C GLN A 144 -10.95 -25.02 12.52
N ALA A 145 -11.22 -26.19 11.95
CA ALA A 145 -12.45 -26.90 12.24
C ALA A 145 -12.41 -27.18 13.75
N HIS A 146 -13.18 -26.43 14.52
CA HIS A 146 -13.57 -26.87 15.84
C HIS A 146 -14.48 -28.07 15.61
N ALA A 147 -13.92 -29.26 15.84
CA ALA A 147 -14.67 -30.48 16.12
C ALA A 147 -15.38 -30.36 17.47
#